data_AF-A0A1I2UM28-F1
#
_entry.id   AF-A0A1I2UM28-F1
#
_cell.length_a   1.000
_cell.length_b   1.000
_cell.length_c   1.000
_cell.angle_alpha   90.00
_cell.angle_beta   90.00
_cell.angle_gamma   90.00
#
_symmetry.space_group_name_H-M   'P 1'
#
loop_
_entity.id
_entity.type
_entity.pdbx_description
1 polymer ?
#
loop_
_entity_poly.entity_id
_entity_poly.type
_entity_poly.pdbx_seq_one_letter_code
_entity_poly.pdbx_strand_id
1 'polypeptide(L)' 'MYYAVILTVVGLVSLHIASYGWYAWKEEKNLRGALGAFFTAGLTFAAPVALIIYYAYFVDKVNG' A
#
# COMPACT_ATOMS: atom_id res chain seq x y z
N MET A 1 16.24 -10.70 -1.27
CA MET A 1 16.86 -9.36 -1.14
C MET A 1 16.03 -8.24 -1.81
N TYR A 2 15.34 -8.48 -2.92
CA TYR A 2 14.51 -7.47 -3.61
C TYR A 2 13.20 -7.09 -2.87
N TYR A 3 12.61 -8.00 -2.07
CA TYR A 3 11.38 -7.70 -1.32
C TYR A 3 11.51 -6.53 -0.35
N ALA A 4 12.66 -6.37 0.30
CA ALA A 4 12.91 -5.25 1.21
C ALA A 4 12.89 -3.90 0.48
N VAL A 5 13.46 -3.84 -0.73
CA VAL A 5 13.46 -2.64 -1.59
C VAL A 5 12.05 -2.33 -2.08
N ILE A 6 11.29 -3.36 -2.50
CA ILE A 6 9.90 -3.19 -2.93
C ILE A 6 9.05 -2.64 -1.79
N LEU A 7 9.14 -3.21 -0.59
CA LEU A 7 8.37 -2.76 0.57
C LEU A 7 8.75 -1.34 1.02
N THR A 8 10.02 -0.96 0.92
CA THR A 8 10.45 0.41 1.27
C THR A 8 9.96 1.45 0.25
N VAL A 9 10.09 1.17 -1.04
CA VAL A 9 9.59 2.08 -2.09
C VAL A 9 8.06 2.21 -2.02
N VAL A 10 7.35 1.09 -1.89
CA VAL A 10 5.89 1.11 -1.75
C VAL A 10 5.45 1.79 -0.46
N GLY A 11 6.19 1.58 0.64
CA GLY A 11 5.96 2.28 1.91
C GLY A 11 6.07 3.79 1.76
N LEU A 12 7.10 4.29 1.07
CA LEU A 12 7.27 5.72 0.80
C LEU A 12 6.12 6.29 -0.05
N VAL A 13 5.69 5.57 -1.09
CA VAL A 13 4.57 5.97 -1.93
C VAL A 13 3.26 5.99 -1.14
N SER A 14 3.00 4.96 -0.34
CA SER A 14 1.81 4.88 0.53
C SER A 14 1.79 6.02 1.56
N LEU A 15 2.93 6.32 2.18
CA LEU A 15 3.07 7.42 3.14
C LEU A 15 2.81 8.79 2.49
N HIS A 16 3.28 8.99 1.26
CA HIS A 16 3.05 10.21 0.50
C HIS A 16 1.56 10.41 0.20
N ILE A 17 0.87 9.36 -0.25
CA ILE A 17 -0.58 9.41 -0.52
C ILE A 17 -1.38 9.61 0.78
N ALA A 18 -1.01 8.93 1.87
CA ALA A 18 -1.64 9.11 3.17
C ALA A 18 -1.47 10.54 3.71
N SER A 19 -0.32 11.16 3.45
CA SER A 19 -0.05 12.55 3.83
C SER A 19 -0.96 13.52 3.06
N TYR A 20 -1.20 13.28 1.77
CA TYR A 20 -2.20 14.03 1.01
C TYR A 20 -3.62 13.80 1.52
N GLY A 21 -3.97 12.57 1.92
CA GLY A 21 -5.26 12.26 2.53
C GLY A 21 -5.48 13.02 3.84
N TRP A 22 -4.44 13.12 4.67
CA TRP A 22 -4.47 13.90 5.90
C TRP A 22 -4.64 15.40 5.63
N TYR A 23 -3.92 15.94 4.65
CA TYR A 23 -4.06 17.33 4.21
C TYR A 23 -5.47 17.63 3.70
N ALA A 24 -6.01 16.80 2.79
CA ALA A 24 -7.37 16.95 2.27
C ALA A 24 -8.45 16.87 3.38
N TRP A 25 -8.19 16.06 4.41
CA TRP A 25 -9.09 15.99 5.56
C TRP A 25 -9.05 17.26 6.42
N LYS A 26 -7.84 17.74 6.72
CA LYS A 26 -7.60 18.80 7.71
C LYS A 26 -7.76 20.20 7.12
N GLU A 27 -7.22 20.47 5.93
CA GLU A 27 -7.28 21.78 5.28
C GLU A 27 -8.56 21.95 4.46
N GLU A 28 -8.87 21.01 3.57
CA GLU A 28 -9.97 21.17 2.60
C GLU A 28 -11.34 20.73 3.16
N LYS A 29 -11.35 20.12 4.36
CA LYS A 29 -12.53 19.45 4.95
C LYS A 29 -13.18 18.45 3.99
N ASN A 30 -12.40 17.94 3.02
CA ASN A 30 -12.88 17.05 1.98
C ASN A 30 -12.74 15.59 2.44
N LEU A 31 -13.69 15.16 3.26
CA LEU A 31 -13.75 13.81 3.83
C LEU A 31 -13.74 12.71 2.76
N ARG A 32 -14.39 12.94 1.61
CA ARG A 32 -14.41 11.97 0.51
C ARG A 32 -13.04 11.82 -0.14
N GLY A 33 -12.37 12.94 -0.42
CA GLY A 33 -11.00 12.94 -0.96
C GLY A 33 -10.00 12.30 0.00
N ALA A 34 -10.10 12.63 1.29
CA ALA A 34 -9.28 12.03 2.33
C ALA A 34 -9.47 10.51 2.45
N LEU A 35 -10.72 10.04 2.52
CA LEU A 35 -11.02 8.61 2.57
C LEU A 35 -10.50 7.87 1.35
N GLY A 36 -10.65 8.45 0.15
CA GLY A 36 -10.11 7.89 -1.09
C GLY A 36 -8.57 7.77 -1.04
N ALA A 37 -7.89 8.79 -0.54
CA ALA A 37 -6.43 8.78 -0.36
C ALA A 37 -5.97 7.73 0.66
N PHE A 38 -6.66 7.60 1.80
CA PHE A 38 -6.32 6.54 2.77
C PHE A 38 -6.58 5.14 2.23
N PHE A 39 -7.68 4.92 1.52
CA PHE A 39 -7.97 3.63 0.88
C PHE A 39 -6.92 3.27 -0.17
N THR A 40 -6.55 4.24 -1.02
CA THR A 40 -5.53 4.02 -2.05
C THR A 40 -4.15 3.77 -1.44
N ALA A 41 -3.76 4.49 -0.39
CA ALA A 41 -2.51 4.24 0.34
C ALA A 41 -2.48 2.83 0.95
N GLY A 42 -3.59 2.41 1.58
CA GLY A 42 -3.75 1.07 2.14
C GLY A 42 -3.65 -0.02 1.08
N LEU A 43 -4.38 0.12 -0.04
CA LEU A 43 -4.35 -0.83 -1.15
C LEU A 43 -2.97 -0.92 -1.82
N THR A 44 -2.30 0.23 -1.97
CA THR A 44 -0.96 0.30 -2.57
C THR A 44 0.06 -0.50 -1.74
N PHE A 45 -0.07 -0.46 -0.41
CA PHE A 45 0.77 -1.25 0.48
C PHE A 45 0.35 -2.72 0.57
N ALA A 46 -0.96 -3.00 0.57
CA ALA A 46 -1.50 -4.34 0.66
C ALA A 46 -1.21 -5.19 -0.59
N ALA A 47 -1.17 -4.59 -1.78
CA ALA A 47 -0.95 -5.28 -3.05
C ALA A 47 0.37 -6.11 -3.09
N PRO A 48 1.56 -5.54 -2.84
CA PRO A 48 2.79 -6.33 -2.82
C PRO A 48 2.85 -7.31 -1.65
N VAL A 49 2.24 -7.00 -0.50
CA VAL A 49 2.18 -7.93 0.63
C VAL A 49 1.35 -9.17 0.27
N ALA A 50 0.19 -8.97 -0.34
CA ALA A 50 -0.65 -10.06 -0.84
C ALA A 50 0.07 -10.89 -1.92
N LEU A 51 0.83 -10.23 -2.81
CA LEU A 51 1.66 -10.91 -3.80
C LEU A 51 2.73 -11.78 -3.13
N ILE A 52 3.45 -11.27 -2.13
CA ILE A 52 4.47 -12.02 -1.39
C ILE A 52 3.85 -13.25 -0.71
N ILE A 53 2.70 -13.08 -0.05
CA ILE A 53 1.96 -14.18 0.58
C ILE A 53 1.53 -15.22 -0.46
N TYR A 54 1.03 -14.79 -1.62
CA TYR A 54 0.63 -15.69 -2.69
C TYR A 54 1.79 -16.57 -3.18
N TYR A 55 2.95 -15.96 -3.47
CA TYR A 55 4.13 -16.71 -3.88
C TYR A 55 4.65 -17.64 -2.78
N ALA A 56 4.64 -17.19 -1.52
CA ALA A 56 5.12 -18.00 -0.39
C ALA A 56 4.24 -19.24 -0.12
N TYR A 57 2.92 -19.14 -0.25
CA TYR A 57 2.00 -20.22 0.12
C TYR A 57 1.53 -21.08 -1.05
N PHE A 58 1.33 -20.50 -2.24
CA PHE A 58 0.74 -21.19 -3.37
C PHE A 58 1.77 -21.63 -4.42
N VAL A 59 2.81 -20.84 -4.67
CA VAL A 59 3.82 -21.20 -5.68
C VAL A 59 4.82 -22.23 -5.15
N ASP A 60 5.17 -22.15 -3.86
CA ASP A 60 6.03 -23.16 -3.21
C ASP A 60 5.36 -24.55 -3.18
N LYS A 61 4.01 -24.60 -3.08
CA LYS A 61 3.24 -25.85 -3.10
C LYS A 61 2.97 -26.44 -4.49
N VAL A 62 3.17 -25.67 -5.56
CA VAL A 62 2.92 -26.14 -6.94
C VAL A 62 4.20 -26.66 -7.61
N ASN A 63 5.39 -26.26 -7.12
CA ASN A 63 6.68 -26.67 -7.66
C ASN A 63 7.42 -27.72 -6.79
N GLY A 64 6.76 -28.25 -5.75
CA GLY A 64 7.27 -29.32 -4.87
C GLY A 64 6.79 -30.70 -5.28
#